data_AF-A0A9N8D9G6-F1
#
_entry.id   AF-A0A9N8D9G6-F1
#
_cell.length_a   1.000
_cell.length_b   1.000
_cell.length_c   1.000
_cell.angle_alpha   90.00
_cell.angle_beta   90.00
_cell.angle_gamma   90.00
#
_symmetry.space_group_name_H-M   'P 1'
#
loop_
_entity.id
_entity.type
_entity.pdbx_description
1 polymer ?
#
loop_
_entity_poly.entity_id
_entity_poly.type
_entity_poly.pdbx_seq_one_letter_code
_entity_poly.pdbx_strand_id
1 'polypeptide(L)'
;MSSMNQRVESAYRGYFSDGQLDWNESAQLCKFLKDLNPPPDLLVWLRATAFRIGCEYLSDDKDKNVGLLRTVNAIVHAIEATCLQSSGAGSSSDEATFVEYYKGLFGDLSVDQEENAELFQFFKSNKPSSEFLVGARASAFKAACDFLSGDKDQNVKLFKCVNVVVHAFEKTCLVPKPFTLQAEPSVNVNGMSLTDAAQHLWELDANRLEPNEHYAINVQKGKKPYWKEDSAPDPLFTSVDKSVWQRKTYKTFVALLDNYTAEVGKEETLSNAERQEINEFLSAIMQTAPMQFCHRYCRAKKPSDVPESLSGFRNLLFKIWFELYRRSRGGRLDSSGFEHVFVGEVKDGDVSGFHNWIQFYLEEKRGKVDYRGYIKPKSRGDANADGNDHVLTLQFAWGGVEKFVGTCFIGTSPEFEIALYTMCFLVGEENNIIQLNTGTDVFDIDIRCYHIARDKIGTSFPETKSHYEA
;
A
#
# COMPACT_ATOMS: atom_id res chain seq x y z
N MET A 1 14.14 13.98 -0.07
CA MET A 1 14.14 13.48 -1.46
C MET A 1 12.74 13.67 -2.04
N SER A 2 12.60 13.95 -3.34
CA SER A 2 11.28 14.00 -3.97
C SER A 2 10.64 12.60 -3.91
N SER A 3 9.36 12.52 -3.52
CA SER A 3 8.65 11.24 -3.44
C SER A 3 8.62 10.55 -4.80
N MET A 4 8.53 9.22 -4.82
CA MET A 4 8.42 8.45 -6.07
C MET A 4 7.29 9.00 -6.96
N ASN A 5 6.17 9.40 -6.35
CA ASN A 5 5.04 9.97 -7.06
C ASN A 5 5.45 11.23 -7.84
N GLN A 6 6.09 12.19 -7.17
CA GLN A 6 6.56 13.43 -7.79
C GLN A 6 7.58 13.17 -8.92
N ARG A 7 8.49 12.21 -8.73
CA ARG A 7 9.47 11.82 -9.76
C ARG A 7 8.78 11.26 -11.01
N VAL A 8 7.79 10.40 -10.84
CA VAL A 8 7.02 9.80 -11.95
C VAL A 8 6.19 10.86 -12.66
N GLU A 9 5.46 11.69 -11.93
CA GLU A 9 4.64 12.75 -12.53
C GLU A 9 5.50 13.74 -13.33
N SER A 10 6.63 14.16 -12.76
CA SER A 10 7.57 15.05 -13.45
C SER A 10 8.12 14.41 -14.74
N ALA A 11 8.53 13.14 -14.68
CA ALA A 11 9.01 12.41 -15.85
C ALA A 11 7.93 12.29 -16.93
N TYR A 12 6.71 11.90 -16.56
CA TYR A 12 5.60 11.75 -17.51
C TYR A 12 5.19 13.08 -18.14
N ARG A 13 5.12 14.16 -17.35
CA ARG A 13 4.85 15.51 -17.89
C ARG A 13 5.90 15.95 -18.91
N GLY A 14 7.17 15.56 -18.72
CA GLY A 14 8.21 15.74 -19.73
C GLY A 14 7.83 15.08 -21.04
N TYR A 15 7.58 13.77 -21.03
CA TYR A 15 7.24 12.99 -22.23
C TYR A 15 5.95 13.45 -22.95
N PHE A 16 4.96 14.00 -22.22
CA PHE A 16 3.75 14.53 -22.84
C PHE A 16 3.93 15.93 -23.45
N SER A 17 4.88 16.72 -22.94
CA SER A 17 5.14 18.08 -23.45
C SER A 17 5.77 18.06 -24.85
N ASP A 18 6.55 17.03 -25.17
CA ASP A 18 7.21 16.88 -26.47
C ASP A 18 6.25 16.37 -27.57
N GLY A 19 5.08 15.82 -27.19
CA GLY A 19 3.99 15.44 -28.10
C GLY A 19 4.25 14.23 -29.00
N GLN A 20 5.49 13.74 -29.07
CA GLN A 20 5.89 12.47 -29.70
C GLN A 20 7.09 11.88 -28.97
N LEU A 21 7.01 10.59 -28.60
CA LEU A 21 8.14 9.84 -28.07
C LEU A 21 8.97 9.25 -29.22
N ASP A 22 10.23 9.66 -29.33
CA ASP A 22 11.18 9.02 -30.24
C ASP A 22 11.78 7.72 -29.66
N TRP A 23 12.63 7.04 -30.43
CA TRP A 23 13.26 5.80 -30.00
C TRP A 23 14.22 5.98 -28.81
N ASN A 24 14.93 7.12 -28.76
CA ASN A 24 15.86 7.44 -27.69
C ASN A 24 15.11 7.73 -26.39
N GLU A 25 14.01 8.47 -26.45
CA GLU A 25 13.15 8.75 -25.29
C GLU A 25 12.45 7.47 -24.80
N SER A 26 12.04 6.58 -25.71
CA SER A 26 11.51 5.26 -25.34
C SER A 26 12.55 4.40 -24.59
N ALA A 27 13.82 4.46 -24.99
CA ALA A 27 14.92 3.79 -24.28
C ALA A 27 15.19 4.43 -22.91
N GLN A 28 15.15 5.76 -22.83
CA GLN A 28 15.27 6.50 -21.57
C GLN A 28 14.14 6.18 -20.60
N LEU A 29 12.90 6.04 -21.09
CA LEU A 29 11.74 5.65 -20.29
C LEU A 29 11.89 4.24 -19.71
N CYS A 30 12.34 3.27 -20.53
CA CYS A 30 12.67 1.93 -20.04
C CYS A 30 13.77 1.97 -18.98
N LYS A 31 14.80 2.80 -19.17
CA LYS A 31 15.86 2.98 -18.18
C LYS A 31 15.33 3.62 -16.90
N PHE A 32 14.54 4.67 -17.00
CA PHE A 32 13.88 5.32 -15.86
C PHE A 32 13.08 4.33 -15.03
N LEU A 33 12.26 3.46 -15.65
CA LEU A 33 11.49 2.46 -14.92
C LEU A 33 12.37 1.37 -14.28
N LYS A 34 13.49 0.99 -14.91
CA LYS A 34 14.47 0.05 -14.31
C LYS A 34 15.16 0.66 -13.09
N ASP A 35 15.53 1.93 -13.18
CA ASP A 35 16.18 2.69 -12.10
C ASP A 35 15.18 3.02 -10.98
N LEU A 36 13.91 3.25 -11.34
CA LEU A 36 12.82 3.42 -10.38
C LEU A 36 12.53 2.13 -9.62
N ASN A 37 12.67 0.98 -10.29
CA ASN A 37 12.40 -0.36 -9.75
C ASN A 37 11.07 -0.41 -8.97
N PRO A 38 9.92 -0.07 -9.59
CA PRO A 38 8.67 0.06 -8.87
C PRO A 38 8.18 -1.30 -8.36
N PRO A 39 7.69 -1.38 -7.10
CA PRO A 39 7.09 -2.61 -6.59
C PRO A 39 5.78 -2.96 -7.35
N PRO A 40 5.39 -4.26 -7.37
CA PRO A 40 4.27 -4.76 -8.17
C PRO A 40 2.91 -4.10 -7.95
N ASP A 41 2.65 -3.63 -6.74
CA ASP A 41 1.43 -2.95 -6.32
C ASP A 41 1.25 -1.56 -6.92
N LEU A 42 2.35 -0.86 -7.24
CA LEU A 42 2.31 0.46 -7.86
C LEU A 42 2.11 0.44 -9.38
N LEU A 43 2.22 -0.72 -10.04
CA LEU A 43 2.15 -0.79 -11.51
C LEU A 43 0.82 -0.28 -12.06
N VAL A 44 -0.29 -0.54 -11.35
CA VAL A 44 -1.62 -0.02 -11.71
C VAL A 44 -1.65 1.50 -11.60
N TRP A 45 -1.05 2.06 -10.55
CA TRP A 45 -0.96 3.50 -10.33
C TRP A 45 -0.10 4.16 -11.40
N LEU A 46 1.08 3.62 -11.71
CA LEU A 46 1.95 4.12 -12.78
C LEU A 46 1.20 4.24 -14.11
N ARG A 47 0.50 3.17 -14.52
CA ARG A 47 -0.33 3.23 -15.73
C ARG A 47 -1.42 4.30 -15.62
N ALA A 48 -2.21 4.29 -14.54
CA ALA A 48 -3.33 5.21 -14.38
C ALA A 48 -2.87 6.69 -14.43
N THR A 49 -1.71 6.98 -13.83
CA THR A 49 -1.06 8.30 -13.86
C THR A 49 -0.67 8.69 -15.28
N ALA A 50 -0.19 7.77 -16.11
CA ALA A 50 0.10 8.05 -17.53
C ALA A 50 -1.16 8.47 -18.30
N PHE A 51 -2.28 7.77 -18.13
CA PHE A 51 -3.57 8.14 -18.75
C PHE A 51 -4.10 9.48 -18.21
N ARG A 52 -4.03 9.70 -16.90
CA ARG A 52 -4.49 10.95 -16.25
C ARG A 52 -3.71 12.14 -16.80
N ILE A 53 -2.38 12.10 -16.77
CA ILE A 53 -1.54 13.17 -17.28
C ILE A 53 -1.78 13.35 -18.79
N GLY A 54 -1.89 12.26 -19.55
CA GLY A 54 -2.22 12.35 -20.98
C GLY A 54 -3.52 13.12 -21.26
N CYS A 55 -4.54 12.97 -20.42
CA CYS A 55 -5.80 13.72 -20.55
C CYS A 55 -5.63 15.23 -20.34
N GLU A 56 -4.66 15.65 -19.53
CA GLU A 56 -4.38 17.07 -19.27
C GLU A 56 -3.88 17.79 -20.52
N TYR A 57 -3.19 17.06 -21.42
CA TYR A 57 -2.61 17.58 -22.66
C TYR A 57 -3.55 17.49 -23.88
N LEU A 58 -4.75 16.88 -23.73
CA LEU A 58 -5.72 16.80 -24.83
C LEU A 58 -6.15 18.20 -25.30
N SER A 59 -6.28 18.32 -26.62
CA SER A 59 -6.66 19.55 -27.32
C SER A 59 -7.71 19.27 -28.41
N ASP A 60 -8.14 20.30 -29.12
CA ASP A 60 -9.11 20.15 -30.23
C ASP A 60 -8.44 19.65 -31.53
N ASP A 61 -7.13 19.40 -31.49
CA ASP A 61 -6.33 18.90 -32.61
C ASP A 61 -6.22 17.37 -32.55
N LYS A 62 -6.91 16.71 -33.51
CA LYS A 62 -6.94 15.25 -33.60
C LYS A 62 -5.54 14.64 -33.77
N ASP A 63 -4.68 15.24 -34.60
CA ASP A 63 -3.36 14.67 -34.89
C ASP A 63 -2.44 14.76 -33.66
N LYS A 64 -2.55 15.84 -32.88
CA LYS A 64 -1.90 15.92 -31.57
C LYS A 64 -2.40 14.86 -30.61
N ASN A 65 -3.72 14.64 -30.55
CA ASN A 65 -4.29 13.63 -29.65
C ASN A 65 -3.88 12.19 -30.05
N VAL A 66 -3.69 11.92 -31.34
CA VAL A 66 -3.08 10.66 -31.81
C VAL A 66 -1.65 10.51 -31.27
N GLY A 67 -0.86 11.59 -31.28
CA GLY A 67 0.47 11.64 -30.67
C GLY A 67 0.45 11.31 -29.17
N LEU A 68 -0.45 11.94 -28.42
CA LEU A 68 -0.63 11.68 -26.98
C LEU A 68 -1.00 10.23 -26.69
N LEU A 69 -1.92 9.65 -27.48
CA LEU A 69 -2.33 8.26 -27.31
C LEU A 69 -1.17 7.28 -27.59
N ARG A 70 -0.31 7.60 -28.57
CA ARG A 70 0.95 6.86 -28.82
C ARG A 70 1.93 6.99 -27.65
N THR A 71 2.04 8.18 -27.04
CA THR A 71 2.88 8.40 -25.85
C THR A 71 2.38 7.55 -24.67
N VAL A 72 1.08 7.52 -24.40
CA VAL A 72 0.50 6.62 -23.37
C VAL A 72 0.82 5.16 -23.69
N ASN A 73 0.64 4.73 -24.94
CA ASN A 73 0.93 3.37 -25.38
C ASN A 73 2.41 2.99 -25.12
N ALA A 74 3.34 3.89 -25.41
CA ALA A 74 4.77 3.68 -25.16
C ALA A 74 5.10 3.57 -23.66
N ILE A 75 4.46 4.37 -22.80
CA ILE A 75 4.59 4.25 -21.34
C ILE A 75 4.05 2.91 -20.84
N VAL A 76 2.86 2.51 -21.28
CA VAL A 76 2.28 1.20 -20.95
C VAL A 76 3.21 0.07 -21.40
N HIS A 77 3.72 0.14 -22.62
CA HIS A 77 4.66 -0.85 -23.14
C HIS A 77 5.96 -0.92 -22.31
N ALA A 78 6.50 0.23 -21.89
CA ALA A 78 7.71 0.27 -21.07
C ALA A 78 7.49 -0.36 -19.68
N ILE A 79 6.32 -0.13 -19.07
CA ILE A 79 5.91 -0.79 -17.82
C ILE A 79 5.80 -2.30 -18.03
N GLU A 80 5.09 -2.75 -19.08
CA GLU A 80 4.93 -4.17 -19.41
C GLU A 80 6.28 -4.85 -19.62
N ALA A 81 7.15 -4.27 -20.45
CA ALA A 81 8.45 -4.84 -20.81
C ALA A 81 9.40 -4.91 -19.61
N THR A 82 9.35 -3.91 -18.72
CA THR A 82 10.26 -3.80 -17.59
C THR A 82 9.78 -4.63 -16.40
N CYS A 83 8.49 -4.52 -16.05
CA CYS A 83 7.95 -4.94 -14.76
C CYS A 83 7.02 -6.16 -14.83
N LEU A 84 6.48 -6.51 -16.00
CA LEU A 84 5.50 -7.59 -16.16
C LEU A 84 6.04 -8.75 -17.02
N GLN A 85 5.43 -9.92 -16.87
CA GLN A 85 5.68 -11.11 -17.67
C GLN A 85 4.38 -11.85 -17.99
N SER A 86 4.42 -12.75 -18.97
CA SER A 86 3.24 -13.55 -19.33
C SER A 86 2.73 -14.37 -18.14
N SER A 87 1.41 -14.39 -17.95
CA SER A 87 0.73 -15.19 -16.92
C SER A 87 0.58 -16.67 -17.31
N GLY A 88 1.03 -17.10 -18.49
CA GLY A 88 0.98 -18.51 -18.94
C GLY A 88 0.78 -18.67 -20.45
N ALA A 89 0.58 -19.91 -20.90
CA ALA A 89 0.40 -20.21 -22.31
C ALA A 89 -0.97 -19.72 -22.82
N GLY A 90 -0.95 -18.74 -23.71
CA GLY A 90 -2.07 -18.42 -24.59
C GLY A 90 -1.79 -18.88 -26.02
N SER A 91 -2.82 -18.96 -26.85
CA SER A 91 -2.74 -19.47 -28.23
C SER A 91 -3.28 -18.51 -29.27
N SER A 92 -3.97 -17.44 -28.85
CA SER A 92 -4.55 -16.47 -29.80
C SER A 92 -3.48 -15.54 -30.36
N SER A 93 -3.43 -15.42 -31.68
CA SER A 93 -2.57 -14.46 -32.40
C SER A 93 -3.35 -13.66 -33.45
N ASP A 94 -4.68 -13.74 -33.42
CA ASP A 94 -5.54 -13.09 -34.40
C ASP A 94 -5.82 -11.63 -34.01
N GLU A 95 -5.01 -10.70 -34.54
CA GLU A 95 -5.18 -9.26 -34.31
C GLU A 95 -6.58 -8.76 -34.70
N ALA A 96 -7.22 -9.34 -35.72
CA ALA A 96 -8.51 -8.88 -36.21
C ALA A 96 -9.61 -9.05 -35.16
N THR A 97 -9.65 -10.22 -34.50
CA THR A 97 -10.60 -10.51 -33.40
C THR A 97 -10.49 -9.47 -32.28
N PHE A 98 -9.27 -9.09 -31.88
CA PHE A 98 -9.08 -8.07 -30.84
C PHE A 98 -9.51 -6.68 -31.30
N VAL A 99 -9.11 -6.27 -32.52
CA VAL A 99 -9.47 -4.95 -33.06
C VAL A 99 -10.98 -4.80 -33.17
N GLU A 100 -11.68 -5.81 -33.68
CA GLU A 100 -13.14 -5.79 -33.80
C GLU A 100 -13.82 -5.64 -32.44
N TYR A 101 -13.37 -6.42 -31.45
CA TYR A 101 -13.89 -6.34 -30.09
C TYR A 101 -13.67 -4.95 -29.46
N TYR A 102 -12.48 -4.37 -29.61
CA TYR A 102 -12.18 -3.04 -29.08
C TYR A 102 -12.99 -1.94 -29.78
N LYS A 103 -13.21 -2.04 -31.10
CA LYS A 103 -14.05 -1.08 -31.83
C LYS A 103 -15.50 -1.11 -31.34
N GLY A 104 -16.03 -2.28 -30.99
CA GLY A 104 -17.32 -2.41 -30.33
C GLY A 104 -17.38 -1.65 -29.00
N LEU A 105 -16.39 -1.88 -28.13
CA LEU A 105 -16.28 -1.25 -26.81
C LEU A 105 -16.04 0.27 -26.84
N PHE A 106 -15.48 0.83 -27.92
CA PHE A 106 -15.25 2.27 -28.02
C PHE A 106 -16.40 3.03 -28.69
N GLY A 107 -17.44 2.32 -29.16
CA GLY A 107 -18.52 2.88 -29.94
C GLY A 107 -19.36 3.93 -29.20
N ASP A 108 -19.61 3.72 -27.91
CA ASP A 108 -20.44 4.57 -27.05
C ASP A 108 -19.60 5.50 -26.13
N LEU A 109 -18.27 5.30 -26.10
CA LEU A 109 -17.33 6.00 -25.22
C LEU A 109 -17.65 5.82 -23.73
N SER A 110 -18.22 4.67 -23.37
CA SER A 110 -18.37 4.21 -21.99
C SER A 110 -17.99 2.75 -21.87
N VAL A 111 -17.62 2.34 -20.66
CA VAL A 111 -17.53 0.91 -20.33
C VAL A 111 -18.23 0.75 -19.00
N ASP A 112 -19.38 0.09 -19.00
CA ASP A 112 -20.13 -0.17 -17.78
C ASP A 112 -19.57 -1.40 -17.01
N GLN A 113 -20.25 -1.78 -15.93
CA GLN A 113 -19.80 -2.92 -15.11
C GLN A 113 -19.96 -4.26 -15.82
N GLU A 114 -20.98 -4.41 -16.65
CA GLU A 114 -21.27 -5.64 -17.40
C GLU A 114 -20.25 -5.79 -18.53
N GLU A 115 -20.05 -4.75 -19.34
CA GLU A 115 -19.04 -4.72 -20.41
C GLU A 115 -17.63 -4.95 -19.86
N ASN A 116 -17.29 -4.36 -18.70
CA ASN A 116 -16.02 -4.63 -18.04
C ASN A 116 -15.91 -6.11 -17.64
N ALA A 117 -16.97 -6.72 -17.11
CA ALA A 117 -16.95 -8.15 -16.77
C ALA A 117 -16.79 -9.04 -18.02
N GLU A 118 -17.47 -8.70 -19.11
CA GLU A 118 -17.34 -9.37 -20.41
C GLU A 118 -15.93 -9.26 -20.98
N LEU A 119 -15.29 -8.10 -20.86
CA LEU A 119 -13.90 -7.85 -21.26
C LEU A 119 -12.91 -8.79 -20.54
N PHE A 120 -13.08 -9.01 -19.24
CA PHE A 120 -12.29 -10.00 -18.50
C PHE A 120 -12.53 -11.43 -19.03
N GLN A 121 -13.77 -11.78 -19.39
CA GLN A 121 -14.08 -13.10 -19.96
C GLN A 121 -13.55 -13.27 -21.38
N PHE A 122 -13.56 -12.20 -22.18
CA PHE A 122 -12.99 -12.15 -23.51
C PHE A 122 -11.50 -12.47 -23.45
N PHE A 123 -10.72 -11.83 -22.57
CA PHE A 123 -9.29 -12.12 -22.44
C PHE A 123 -8.99 -13.52 -21.87
N LYS A 124 -9.86 -14.06 -21.01
CA LYS A 124 -9.73 -15.45 -20.54
C LYS A 124 -9.93 -16.45 -21.68
N SER A 125 -10.91 -16.19 -22.55
CA SER A 125 -11.28 -17.08 -23.66
C SER A 125 -10.33 -16.94 -24.85
N ASN A 126 -9.84 -15.74 -25.11
CA ASN A 126 -8.97 -15.39 -26.24
C ASN A 126 -7.56 -15.02 -25.79
N LYS A 127 -7.00 -15.76 -24.83
CA LYS A 127 -5.70 -15.40 -24.24
C LYS A 127 -4.61 -15.31 -25.33
N PRO A 128 -3.94 -14.14 -25.49
CA PRO A 128 -2.91 -13.98 -26.51
C PRO A 128 -1.71 -14.89 -26.27
N SER A 129 -1.05 -15.31 -27.35
CA SER A 129 0.25 -15.98 -27.28
C SER A 129 1.32 -15.04 -26.71
N SER A 130 2.36 -15.61 -26.09
CA SER A 130 3.45 -14.82 -25.49
C SER A 130 4.13 -13.86 -26.48
N GLU A 131 4.19 -14.25 -27.76
CA GLU A 131 4.77 -13.43 -28.84
C GLU A 131 3.84 -12.30 -29.28
N PHE A 132 2.52 -12.45 -29.06
CA PHE A 132 1.51 -11.49 -29.49
C PHE A 132 0.93 -10.62 -28.36
N LEU A 133 1.36 -10.77 -27.10
CA LEU A 133 0.87 -9.96 -25.98
C LEU A 133 0.94 -8.45 -26.25
N VAL A 134 2.09 -7.98 -26.72
CA VAL A 134 2.32 -6.56 -27.06
C VAL A 134 1.40 -6.12 -28.20
N GLY A 135 1.23 -6.97 -29.21
CA GLY A 135 0.37 -6.70 -30.36
C GLY A 135 -1.11 -6.62 -29.98
N ALA A 136 -1.60 -7.59 -29.21
CA ALA A 136 -2.98 -7.66 -28.72
C ALA A 136 -3.37 -6.46 -27.84
N ARG A 137 -2.42 -5.92 -27.07
CA ARG A 137 -2.65 -4.72 -26.26
C ARG A 137 -2.44 -3.43 -27.07
N ALA A 138 -1.50 -3.40 -28.02
CA ALA A 138 -1.29 -2.25 -28.91
C ALA A 138 -2.45 -2.02 -29.87
N SER A 139 -3.14 -3.08 -30.27
CA SER A 139 -4.32 -2.98 -31.14
C SER A 139 -5.48 -2.22 -30.48
N ALA A 140 -5.58 -2.17 -29.14
CA ALA A 140 -6.54 -1.31 -28.44
C ALA A 140 -6.25 0.18 -28.70
N PHE A 141 -5.00 0.61 -28.59
CA PHE A 141 -4.59 1.98 -28.90
C PHE A 141 -4.78 2.31 -30.38
N LYS A 142 -4.46 1.36 -31.27
CA LYS A 142 -4.66 1.51 -32.71
C LYS A 142 -6.14 1.66 -33.06
N ALA A 143 -7.03 0.86 -32.47
CA ALA A 143 -8.47 0.96 -32.67
C ALA A 143 -9.02 2.30 -32.14
N ALA A 144 -8.54 2.76 -30.98
CA ALA A 144 -8.97 4.03 -30.39
C ALA A 144 -8.62 5.25 -31.27
N CYS A 145 -7.54 5.22 -32.06
CA CYS A 145 -7.23 6.31 -33.00
C CYS A 145 -8.38 6.64 -33.97
N ASP A 146 -9.18 5.63 -34.35
CA ASP A 146 -10.32 5.81 -35.25
C ASP A 146 -11.45 6.64 -34.60
N PHE A 147 -11.53 6.65 -33.26
CA PHE A 147 -12.57 7.32 -32.47
C PHE A 147 -12.15 8.70 -31.96
N LEU A 148 -10.90 9.10 -32.15
CA LEU A 148 -10.46 10.46 -31.79
C LEU A 148 -11.19 11.51 -32.63
N SER A 149 -11.67 12.55 -31.94
CA SER A 149 -12.37 13.69 -32.55
C SER A 149 -11.71 15.02 -32.14
N GLY A 150 -12.23 16.14 -32.64
CA GLY A 150 -11.84 17.48 -32.19
C GLY A 150 -12.49 17.89 -30.86
N ASP A 151 -13.25 16.99 -30.21
CA ASP A 151 -13.91 17.23 -28.94
C ASP A 151 -13.08 16.65 -27.79
N LYS A 152 -12.56 17.53 -26.94
CA LYS A 152 -11.74 17.15 -25.79
C LYS A 152 -12.45 16.20 -24.82
N ASP A 153 -13.74 16.42 -24.54
CA ASP A 153 -14.48 15.63 -23.57
C ASP A 153 -14.74 14.21 -24.09
N GLN A 154 -15.02 14.07 -25.39
CA GLN A 154 -15.09 12.75 -26.04
C GLN A 154 -13.75 12.01 -25.96
N ASN A 155 -12.64 12.70 -26.21
CA ASN A 155 -11.30 12.09 -26.14
C ASN A 155 -10.93 11.68 -24.70
N VAL A 156 -11.34 12.44 -23.68
CA VAL A 156 -11.18 12.05 -22.27
C VAL A 156 -11.94 10.75 -21.98
N LYS A 157 -13.17 10.61 -22.48
CA LYS A 157 -13.96 9.37 -22.33
C LYS A 157 -13.30 8.19 -23.05
N LEU A 158 -12.78 8.40 -24.26
CA LEU A 158 -12.04 7.37 -24.99
C LEU A 158 -10.79 6.90 -24.21
N PHE A 159 -10.01 7.82 -23.65
CA PHE A 159 -8.83 7.47 -22.83
C PHE A 159 -9.22 6.62 -21.62
N LYS A 160 -10.37 6.90 -20.98
CA LYS A 160 -10.90 6.07 -19.90
C LYS A 160 -11.24 4.65 -20.39
N CYS A 161 -11.91 4.51 -21.53
CA CYS A 161 -12.23 3.21 -22.11
C CYS A 161 -10.97 2.40 -22.42
N VAL A 162 -9.96 3.03 -23.04
CA VAL A 162 -8.67 2.38 -23.32
C VAL A 162 -7.97 1.95 -22.02
N ASN A 163 -7.98 2.77 -20.98
CA ASN A 163 -7.39 2.40 -19.68
C ASN A 163 -8.10 1.18 -19.05
N VAL A 164 -9.43 1.07 -19.19
CA VAL A 164 -10.20 -0.11 -18.74
C VAL A 164 -9.75 -1.37 -19.50
N VAL A 165 -9.61 -1.28 -20.84
CA VAL A 165 -9.10 -2.38 -21.67
C VAL A 165 -7.69 -2.81 -21.25
N VAL A 166 -6.76 -1.86 -21.09
CA VAL A 166 -5.39 -2.17 -20.65
C VAL A 166 -5.39 -2.78 -19.25
N HIS A 167 -6.21 -2.28 -18.32
CA HIS A 167 -6.33 -2.83 -16.99
C HIS A 167 -6.79 -4.30 -17.00
N ALA A 168 -7.87 -4.59 -17.72
CA ALA A 168 -8.39 -5.95 -17.83
C ALA A 168 -7.40 -6.88 -18.54
N PHE A 169 -6.70 -6.39 -19.56
CA PHE A 169 -5.65 -7.11 -20.26
C PHE A 169 -4.52 -7.49 -19.30
N GLU A 170 -3.94 -6.53 -18.60
CA GLU A 170 -2.83 -6.80 -17.67
C GLU A 170 -3.23 -7.76 -16.56
N LYS A 171 -4.43 -7.59 -15.98
CA LYS A 171 -4.91 -8.45 -14.89
C LYS A 171 -5.20 -9.89 -15.32
N THR A 172 -5.46 -10.11 -16.61
CA THR A 172 -5.82 -11.44 -17.14
C THR A 172 -4.65 -12.14 -17.83
N CYS A 173 -3.85 -11.37 -18.56
CA CYS A 173 -2.82 -11.88 -19.46
C CYS A 173 -1.42 -11.77 -18.87
N LEU A 174 -1.17 -10.90 -17.90
CA LEU A 174 0.16 -10.64 -17.34
C LEU A 174 0.22 -10.89 -15.83
N VAL A 175 1.43 -11.09 -15.32
CA VAL A 175 1.75 -11.09 -13.89
C VAL A 175 3.00 -10.25 -13.65
N PRO A 176 3.15 -9.62 -12.48
CA PRO A 176 4.39 -8.95 -12.12
C PRO A 176 5.59 -9.91 -12.16
N LYS A 177 6.73 -9.42 -12.63
CA LYS A 177 8.01 -10.11 -12.45
C LYS A 177 8.34 -10.19 -10.96
N PRO A 178 9.15 -11.19 -10.53
CA PRO A 178 9.65 -11.22 -9.16
C PRO A 178 10.34 -9.90 -8.82
N PHE A 179 9.85 -9.25 -7.76
CA PHE A 179 10.41 -8.00 -7.28
C PHE A 179 11.57 -8.28 -6.33
N THR A 180 12.71 -7.65 -6.59
CA THR A 180 13.83 -7.57 -5.66
C THR A 180 14.17 -6.10 -5.47
N LEU A 181 14.18 -5.64 -4.22
CA LEU A 181 14.62 -4.31 -3.86
C LEU A 181 16.11 -4.20 -4.20
N GLN A 182 16.41 -3.35 -5.17
CA GLN A 182 17.79 -3.12 -5.58
C GLN A 182 18.59 -2.53 -4.42
N ALA A 183 19.86 -2.93 -4.29
CA ALA A 183 20.76 -2.34 -3.32
C ALA A 183 21.14 -0.96 -3.82
N GLU A 184 20.72 0.09 -3.12
CA GLU A 184 21.22 1.42 -3.39
C GLU A 184 22.68 1.49 -2.91
N PRO A 185 23.66 1.83 -3.77
CA PRO A 185 25.08 1.87 -3.37
C PRO A 185 25.36 2.81 -2.19
N SER A 186 24.51 3.81 -1.99
CA SER A 186 24.55 4.77 -0.87
C SER A 186 24.04 4.21 0.45
N VAL A 187 23.25 3.15 0.45
CA VAL A 187 22.56 2.64 1.65
C VAL A 187 23.37 1.50 2.28
N ASN A 188 24.24 1.85 3.24
CA ASN A 188 25.03 0.87 3.99
C ASN A 188 24.28 0.39 5.25
N VAL A 189 23.60 -0.76 5.16
CA VAL A 189 22.83 -1.35 6.26
C VAL A 189 23.67 -1.85 7.45
N ASN A 190 24.97 -2.16 7.25
CA ASN A 190 25.80 -2.73 8.32
C ASN A 190 26.03 -1.73 9.46
N GLY A 191 26.26 -0.46 9.12
CA GLY A 191 26.48 0.64 10.07
C GLY A 191 25.22 1.42 10.47
N MET A 192 24.10 1.17 9.80
CA MET A 192 22.87 1.95 9.95
C MET A 192 22.24 1.80 11.35
N SER A 193 21.85 2.92 11.97
CA SER A 193 21.13 2.92 13.25
C SER A 193 19.66 2.49 13.07
N LEU A 194 18.94 2.20 14.16
CA LEU A 194 17.51 1.90 14.07
C LEU A 194 16.69 3.12 13.62
N THR A 195 17.07 4.32 14.06
CA THR A 195 16.48 5.59 13.60
C THR A 195 16.61 5.77 12.10
N ASP A 196 17.83 5.62 11.56
CA ASP A 196 18.07 5.78 10.12
C ASP A 196 17.33 4.68 9.32
N ALA A 197 17.25 3.47 9.88
CA ALA A 197 16.51 2.38 9.26
C ALA A 197 14.99 2.65 9.25
N ALA A 198 14.43 3.20 10.33
CA ALA A 198 13.02 3.58 10.40
C ALA A 198 12.71 4.73 9.42
N GLN A 199 13.59 5.73 9.32
CA GLN A 199 13.46 6.80 8.33
C GLN A 199 13.51 6.27 6.90
N HIS A 200 14.46 5.38 6.60
CA HIS A 200 14.55 4.79 5.27
C HIS A 200 13.35 3.89 4.96
N LEU A 201 12.84 3.15 5.96
CA LEU A 201 11.61 2.37 5.83
C LEU A 201 10.42 3.27 5.47
N TRP A 202 10.31 4.44 6.10
CA TRP A 202 9.29 5.45 5.79
C TRP A 202 9.39 5.93 4.35
N GLU A 203 10.59 6.21 3.85
CA GLU A 203 10.80 6.61 2.46
C GLU A 203 10.42 5.51 1.45
N LEU A 204 10.61 4.25 1.83
CA LEU A 204 10.26 3.08 1.00
C LEU A 204 8.77 2.71 1.04
N ASP A 205 7.98 3.25 1.97
CA ASP A 205 6.56 2.94 2.12
C ASP A 205 5.70 3.63 1.05
N ALA A 206 5.79 3.11 -0.17
CA ALA A 206 5.04 3.63 -1.32
C ALA A 206 3.52 3.37 -1.25
N ASN A 207 3.09 2.49 -0.36
CA ASN A 207 1.67 2.22 -0.13
C ASN A 207 1.07 3.11 0.96
N ARG A 208 1.87 3.94 1.63
CA ARG A 208 1.38 4.97 2.54
C ARG A 208 0.32 5.83 1.85
N LEU A 209 -0.71 6.16 2.61
CA LEU A 209 -1.77 7.05 2.18
C LEU A 209 -1.38 8.49 2.47
N GLU A 210 -1.59 9.34 1.49
CA GLU A 210 -1.41 10.79 1.61
C GLU A 210 -2.69 11.45 2.17
N PRO A 211 -2.58 12.33 3.19
CA PRO A 211 -3.70 13.10 3.70
C PRO A 211 -4.35 13.97 2.61
N ASN A 212 -5.67 14.15 2.68
CA ASN A 212 -6.51 14.89 1.74
C ASN A 212 -6.54 14.36 0.29
N GLU A 213 -5.71 13.37 -0.05
CA GLU A 213 -5.80 12.63 -1.31
C GLU A 213 -6.49 11.27 -1.11
N HIS A 214 -6.01 10.50 -0.15
CA HIS A 214 -6.45 9.12 0.08
C HIS A 214 -7.36 8.99 1.29
N TYR A 215 -7.23 9.87 2.27
CA TYR A 215 -8.06 9.91 3.46
C TYR A 215 -8.15 11.34 4.01
N ALA A 216 -9.18 11.61 4.80
CA ALA A 216 -9.31 12.88 5.52
C ALA A 216 -9.77 12.62 6.95
N ILE A 217 -9.14 13.29 7.90
CA ILE A 217 -9.46 13.21 9.32
C ILE A 217 -9.94 14.55 9.88
N ASN A 218 -10.82 14.47 10.89
CA ASN A 218 -11.28 15.58 11.70
C ASN A 218 -10.67 15.43 13.11
N VAL A 219 -9.48 16.00 13.32
CA VAL A 219 -8.73 15.89 14.58
C VAL A 219 -9.45 16.53 15.77
N GLN A 220 -10.34 17.50 15.52
CA GLN A 220 -11.14 18.19 16.55
C GLN A 220 -10.28 18.85 17.63
N LYS A 221 -10.66 18.80 18.91
CA LYS A 221 -9.96 19.53 19.97
C LYS A 221 -8.97 18.64 20.72
N GLY A 222 -7.78 19.20 20.95
CA GLY A 222 -6.76 18.57 21.79
C GLY A 222 -7.09 18.67 23.27
N LYS A 223 -6.71 17.64 24.02
CA LYS A 223 -6.97 17.53 25.46
C LYS A 223 -5.77 16.95 26.22
N LYS A 224 -5.90 16.87 27.54
CA LYS A 224 -4.92 16.23 28.43
C LYS A 224 -5.31 14.78 28.71
N PRO A 225 -4.35 13.87 28.96
CA PRO A 225 -4.62 12.44 29.15
C PRO A 225 -5.65 12.09 30.24
N TYR A 226 -5.74 12.93 31.28
CA TYR A 226 -6.62 12.72 32.43
C TYR A 226 -8.00 13.37 32.27
N TRP A 227 -8.27 14.05 31.15
CA TRP A 227 -9.58 14.66 30.87
C TRP A 227 -10.51 13.59 30.28
N LYS A 228 -11.60 13.29 31.00
CA LYS A 228 -12.62 12.31 30.56
C LYS A 228 -13.70 12.91 29.67
N GLU A 229 -13.81 14.24 29.67
CA GLU A 229 -14.80 14.98 28.88
C GLU A 229 -14.56 14.75 27.39
N ASP A 230 -15.62 14.47 26.64
CA ASP A 230 -15.51 14.34 25.20
C ASP A 230 -15.11 15.69 24.57
N SER A 231 -14.00 15.67 23.83
CA SER A 231 -13.47 16.83 23.09
C SER A 231 -13.60 16.65 21.58
N ALA A 232 -14.25 15.58 21.13
CA ALA A 232 -14.39 15.19 19.76
C ALA A 232 -15.78 14.55 19.49
N PRO A 233 -16.86 15.36 19.41
CA PRO A 233 -18.21 14.85 19.19
C PRO A 233 -18.43 14.14 17.85
N ASP A 234 -17.53 14.31 16.88
CA ASP A 234 -17.59 13.68 15.56
C ASP A 234 -16.56 12.53 15.43
N PRO A 235 -16.72 11.60 14.49
CA PRO A 235 -15.69 10.61 14.15
C PRO A 235 -14.35 11.26 13.75
N LEU A 236 -13.24 10.58 14.04
CA LEU A 236 -11.91 10.98 13.60
C LEU A 236 -11.79 10.87 12.08
N PHE A 237 -12.15 9.75 11.48
CA PHE A 237 -12.07 9.57 10.04
C PHE A 237 -13.34 10.08 9.36
N THR A 238 -13.18 11.11 8.53
CA THR A 238 -14.29 11.62 7.70
C THR A 238 -14.43 10.80 6.40
N SER A 239 -13.30 10.36 5.83
CA SER A 239 -13.30 9.51 4.65
C SER A 239 -11.98 8.76 4.47
N VAL A 240 -12.06 7.60 3.83
CA VAL A 240 -10.93 6.87 3.24
C VAL A 240 -11.37 6.42 1.84
N ASP A 241 -10.56 6.70 0.83
CA ASP A 241 -10.85 6.38 -0.57
C ASP A 241 -11.10 4.87 -0.74
N LYS A 242 -12.14 4.51 -1.51
CA LYS A 242 -12.55 3.12 -1.69
C LYS A 242 -11.51 2.27 -2.42
N SER A 243 -10.68 2.89 -3.27
CA SER A 243 -9.61 2.24 -4.03
C SER A 243 -8.48 1.72 -3.13
N VAL A 244 -8.29 2.30 -1.93
CA VAL A 244 -7.33 1.83 -0.93
C VAL A 244 -7.58 0.36 -0.60
N TRP A 245 -8.84 -0.02 -0.39
CA TRP A 245 -9.23 -1.39 -0.04
C TRP A 245 -9.08 -2.40 -1.19
N GLN A 246 -8.78 -1.92 -2.40
CA GLN A 246 -8.45 -2.77 -3.55
C GLN A 246 -6.94 -2.98 -3.70
N ARG A 247 -6.10 -2.21 -2.99
CA ARG A 247 -4.66 -2.44 -2.93
C ARG A 247 -4.39 -3.77 -2.22
N LYS A 248 -3.46 -4.55 -2.77
CA LYS A 248 -3.28 -5.96 -2.38
C LYS A 248 -2.93 -6.13 -0.90
N THR A 249 -2.03 -5.31 -0.36
CA THR A 249 -1.56 -5.42 1.03
C THR A 249 -2.64 -5.00 2.02
N TYR A 250 -3.35 -3.91 1.76
CA TYR A 250 -4.53 -3.51 2.53
C TYR A 250 -5.64 -4.56 2.51
N LYS A 251 -5.98 -5.08 1.32
CA LYS A 251 -7.03 -6.08 1.16
C LYS A 251 -6.75 -7.35 1.97
N THR A 252 -5.53 -7.88 1.88
CA THR A 252 -5.16 -9.10 2.61
C THR A 252 -4.99 -8.84 4.11
N PHE A 253 -4.59 -7.63 4.51
CA PHE A 253 -4.54 -7.25 5.92
C PHE A 253 -5.95 -7.15 6.55
N VAL A 254 -6.91 -6.52 5.86
CA VAL A 254 -8.29 -6.42 6.34
C VAL A 254 -8.94 -7.80 6.47
N ALA A 255 -8.68 -8.70 5.51
CA ALA A 255 -9.15 -10.08 5.61
C ALA A 255 -8.66 -10.78 6.89
N LEU A 256 -7.43 -10.50 7.33
CA LEU A 256 -6.93 -11.01 8.61
C LEU A 256 -7.68 -10.40 9.80
N LEU A 257 -7.91 -9.08 9.80
CA LEU A 257 -8.62 -8.41 10.91
C LEU A 257 -10.03 -8.94 11.12
N ASP A 258 -10.73 -9.30 10.04
CA ASP A 258 -12.13 -9.76 10.07
C ASP A 258 -12.32 -11.14 10.72
N ASN A 259 -11.25 -11.93 10.88
CA ASN A 259 -11.30 -13.23 11.54
C ASN A 259 -11.39 -13.16 13.05
N TYR A 260 -11.06 -12.02 13.65
CA TYR A 260 -10.85 -11.92 15.09
C TYR A 260 -12.02 -11.24 15.81
N THR A 261 -12.41 -11.82 16.95
CA THR A 261 -13.35 -11.21 17.90
C THR A 261 -12.58 -10.74 19.12
N ALA A 262 -12.92 -9.58 19.68
CA ALA A 262 -12.26 -9.00 20.86
C ALA A 262 -12.36 -9.86 22.15
N GLU A 263 -13.19 -10.91 22.15
CA GLU A 263 -13.33 -11.85 23.25
C GLU A 263 -12.23 -12.91 23.24
N VAL A 264 -11.47 -12.97 24.33
CA VAL A 264 -10.33 -13.89 24.46
C VAL A 264 -10.70 -15.19 25.20
N GLY A 265 -9.97 -16.29 24.97
CA GLY A 265 -10.02 -17.48 25.84
C GLY A 265 -10.73 -18.73 25.28
N LYS A 266 -11.10 -18.75 24.00
CA LYS A 266 -11.49 -19.99 23.29
C LYS A 266 -10.22 -20.65 22.74
N GLU A 267 -10.18 -21.98 22.73
CA GLU A 267 -9.07 -22.70 22.09
C GLU A 267 -9.20 -22.49 20.59
N GLU A 268 -8.16 -21.92 19.98
CA GLU A 268 -8.16 -21.57 18.57
C GLU A 268 -7.31 -22.56 17.78
N THR A 269 -7.84 -22.99 16.65
CA THR A 269 -7.09 -23.75 15.66
C THR A 269 -7.17 -23.02 14.34
N LEU A 270 -6.02 -22.65 13.76
CA LEU A 270 -5.97 -22.04 12.43
C LEU A 270 -6.58 -22.98 11.40
N SER A 271 -7.76 -22.60 10.93
CA SER A 271 -8.49 -23.21 9.83
C SER A 271 -7.69 -23.11 8.53
N ASN A 272 -8.09 -23.89 7.53
CA ASN A 272 -7.46 -23.82 6.20
C ASN A 272 -7.66 -22.46 5.55
N ALA A 273 -8.78 -21.78 5.83
CA ALA A 273 -9.07 -20.44 5.32
C ALA A 273 -8.13 -19.39 5.94
N GLU A 274 -8.00 -19.36 7.27
CA GLU A 274 -7.09 -18.43 7.96
C GLU A 274 -5.64 -18.65 7.53
N ARG A 275 -5.21 -19.91 7.37
CA ARG A 275 -3.87 -20.23 6.84
C ARG A 275 -3.67 -19.70 5.43
N GLN A 276 -4.71 -19.75 4.59
CA GLN A 276 -4.65 -19.21 3.24
C GLN A 276 -4.53 -17.68 3.28
N GLU A 277 -5.31 -17.00 4.10
CA GLU A 277 -5.26 -15.53 4.26
C GLU A 277 -3.92 -15.06 4.82
N ILE A 278 -3.37 -15.75 5.82
CA ILE A 278 -2.02 -15.48 6.35
C ILE A 278 -0.98 -15.64 5.24
N ASN A 279 -1.08 -16.70 4.44
CA ASN A 279 -0.18 -16.93 3.33
C ASN A 279 -0.30 -15.86 2.24
N GLU A 280 -1.51 -15.39 1.94
CA GLU A 280 -1.76 -14.32 0.97
C GLU A 280 -1.21 -12.99 1.46
N PHE A 281 -1.42 -12.64 2.73
CA PHE A 281 -0.87 -11.45 3.35
C PHE A 281 0.66 -11.46 3.36
N LEU A 282 1.29 -12.52 3.89
CA LEU A 282 2.74 -12.66 3.88
C LEU A 282 3.32 -12.63 2.46
N SER A 283 2.66 -13.27 1.50
CA SER A 283 3.10 -13.22 0.09
C SER A 283 2.98 -11.81 -0.50
N ALA A 284 1.97 -11.04 -0.11
CA ALA A 284 1.76 -9.67 -0.57
C ALA A 284 2.84 -8.74 -0.02
N ILE A 285 3.01 -8.69 1.31
CA ILE A 285 3.96 -7.76 1.93
C ILE A 285 5.41 -8.09 1.57
N MET A 286 5.77 -9.35 1.36
CA MET A 286 7.13 -9.74 0.96
C MET A 286 7.53 -9.24 -0.44
N GLN A 287 6.57 -8.78 -1.25
CA GLN A 287 6.82 -8.16 -2.55
C GLN A 287 6.96 -6.62 -2.48
N THR A 288 7.03 -6.06 -1.27
CA THR A 288 7.15 -4.61 -1.06
C THR A 288 8.58 -4.21 -0.70
N ALA A 289 8.93 -2.96 -0.97
CA ALA A 289 10.23 -2.41 -0.59
C ALA A 289 10.45 -2.39 0.94
N PRO A 290 9.47 -1.99 1.79
CA PRO A 290 9.61 -2.02 3.25
C PRO A 290 10.03 -3.40 3.79
N MET A 291 9.38 -4.48 3.37
CA MET A 291 9.68 -5.82 3.88
C MET A 291 11.03 -6.37 3.40
N GLN A 292 11.41 -6.09 2.16
CA GLN A 292 12.71 -6.52 1.67
C GLN A 292 13.85 -5.72 2.30
N PHE A 293 13.62 -4.44 2.59
CA PHE A 293 14.56 -3.66 3.39
C PHE A 293 14.66 -4.19 4.83
N CYS A 294 13.54 -4.48 5.49
CA CYS A 294 13.51 -5.11 6.81
C CYS A 294 14.33 -6.40 6.83
N HIS A 295 14.17 -7.27 5.83
CA HIS A 295 14.97 -8.49 5.71
C HIS A 295 16.46 -8.19 5.61
N ARG A 296 16.87 -7.30 4.69
CA ARG A 296 18.28 -6.90 4.51
C ARG A 296 18.88 -6.32 5.78
N TYR A 297 18.17 -5.41 6.45
CA TYR A 297 18.61 -4.77 7.69
C TYR A 297 18.76 -5.80 8.81
N CYS A 298 17.74 -6.62 9.07
CA CYS A 298 17.77 -7.62 10.14
C CYS A 298 18.86 -8.68 9.87
N ARG A 299 19.02 -9.13 8.62
CA ARG A 299 20.06 -10.09 8.23
C ARG A 299 21.47 -9.55 8.43
N ALA A 300 21.69 -8.28 8.10
CA ALA A 300 22.97 -7.62 8.32
C ALA A 300 23.33 -7.53 9.81
N LYS A 301 22.34 -7.27 10.67
CA LYS A 301 22.55 -7.08 12.12
C LYS A 301 22.58 -8.38 12.92
N LYS A 302 21.81 -9.39 12.50
CA LYS A 302 21.64 -10.69 13.19
C LYS A 302 21.74 -11.87 12.20
N PRO A 303 22.90 -12.07 11.54
CA PRO A 303 23.06 -13.08 10.49
C PRO A 303 22.88 -14.53 10.98
N SER A 304 23.03 -14.80 12.28
CA SER A 304 22.79 -16.13 12.84
C SER A 304 21.31 -16.43 13.07
N ASP A 305 20.50 -15.40 13.31
CA ASP A 305 19.10 -15.54 13.73
C ASP A 305 18.12 -15.35 12.57
N VAL A 306 18.51 -14.55 11.56
CA VAL A 306 17.66 -14.17 10.43
C VAL A 306 18.06 -14.96 9.20
N PRO A 307 17.18 -15.78 8.59
CA PRO A 307 17.51 -16.58 7.41
C PRO A 307 18.01 -15.75 6.22
N GLU A 308 18.93 -16.31 5.43
CA GLU A 308 19.49 -15.64 4.26
C GLU A 308 18.48 -15.50 3.10
N SER A 309 17.61 -16.49 2.91
CA SER A 309 16.62 -16.46 1.82
C SER A 309 15.35 -15.73 2.25
N LEU A 310 14.71 -15.02 1.31
CA LEU A 310 13.40 -14.38 1.54
C LEU A 310 12.31 -15.40 1.93
N SER A 311 12.39 -16.63 1.41
CA SER A 311 11.49 -17.72 1.80
C SER A 311 11.69 -18.13 3.27
N GLY A 312 12.95 -18.25 3.70
CA GLY A 312 13.27 -18.49 5.12
C GLY A 312 12.80 -17.34 6.01
N PHE A 313 13.00 -16.09 5.58
CA PHE A 313 12.53 -14.92 6.31
C PHE A 313 11.00 -14.88 6.41
N ARG A 314 10.28 -15.24 5.35
CA ARG A 314 8.81 -15.40 5.41
C ARG A 314 8.38 -16.43 6.44
N ASN A 315 9.08 -17.56 6.55
CA ASN A 315 8.79 -18.57 7.58
C ASN A 315 9.08 -18.03 8.99
N LEU A 316 10.13 -17.23 9.14
CA LEU A 316 10.42 -16.53 10.40
C LEU A 316 9.30 -15.52 10.74
N LEU A 317 8.79 -14.76 9.77
CA LEU A 317 7.65 -13.86 9.98
C LEU A 317 6.40 -14.62 10.39
N PHE A 318 6.08 -15.72 9.70
CA PHE A 318 4.97 -16.60 10.11
C PHE A 318 5.12 -17.02 11.57
N LYS A 319 6.32 -17.47 11.95
CA LYS A 319 6.63 -17.88 13.31
C LYS A 319 6.45 -16.74 14.32
N ILE A 320 6.95 -15.54 14.04
CA ILE A 320 6.90 -14.40 14.95
C ILE A 320 5.46 -13.91 15.14
N TRP A 321 4.72 -13.79 14.05
CA TRP A 321 3.45 -13.06 13.99
C TRP A 321 2.21 -13.95 14.10
N PHE A 322 2.24 -15.16 13.54
CA PHE A 322 1.03 -15.96 13.30
C PHE A 322 1.02 -17.34 13.96
N GLU A 323 2.17 -17.85 14.40
CA GLU A 323 2.20 -19.09 15.17
C GLU A 323 1.61 -18.84 16.56
N LEU A 324 0.50 -19.53 16.84
CA LEU A 324 -0.24 -19.39 18.09
C LEU A 324 0.63 -19.76 19.29
N TYR A 325 0.43 -19.07 20.40
CA TYR A 325 1.09 -19.34 21.68
C TYR A 325 0.12 -19.26 22.85
N ARG A 326 0.59 -19.69 24.03
CA ARG A 326 -0.17 -19.64 25.29
C ARG A 326 0.17 -18.37 26.04
N ARG A 327 -0.84 -17.64 26.50
CA ARG A 327 -0.66 -16.40 27.28
C ARG A 327 -0.28 -16.62 28.75
N SER A 328 -0.55 -17.81 29.31
CA SER A 328 -0.17 -18.15 30.68
C SER A 328 0.29 -19.61 30.80
N ARG A 329 1.03 -19.91 31.87
CA ARG A 329 1.50 -21.27 32.15
C ARG A 329 0.29 -22.17 32.44
N GLY A 330 0.01 -23.10 31.53
CA GLY A 330 -1.18 -23.96 31.59
C GLY A 330 -2.42 -23.42 30.87
N GLY A 331 -2.32 -22.25 30.24
CA GLY A 331 -3.37 -21.67 29.39
C GLY A 331 -3.54 -22.39 28.05
N ARG A 332 -4.56 -21.96 27.29
CA ARG A 332 -4.86 -22.46 25.94
C ARG A 332 -3.93 -21.83 24.91
N LEU A 333 -3.81 -22.49 23.76
CA LEU A 333 -3.15 -21.93 22.57
C LEU A 333 -4.19 -21.08 21.86
N ASP A 334 -4.21 -19.78 22.14
CA ASP A 334 -5.38 -18.93 21.85
C ASP A 334 -5.04 -17.52 21.39
N SER A 335 -3.77 -17.24 21.07
CA SER A 335 -3.37 -15.91 20.59
C SER A 335 -2.16 -15.94 19.68
N SER A 336 -2.11 -14.98 18.75
CA SER A 336 -0.96 -14.71 17.88
C SER A 336 -0.39 -13.30 18.12
N GLY A 337 0.82 -13.04 17.61
CA GLY A 337 1.43 -11.71 17.68
C GLY A 337 0.68 -10.68 16.83
N PHE A 338 0.11 -11.12 15.71
CA PHE A 338 -0.71 -10.29 14.83
C PHE A 338 -1.94 -9.74 15.56
N GLU A 339 -2.67 -10.60 16.27
CA GLU A 339 -3.84 -10.20 17.06
C GLU A 339 -3.48 -9.15 18.12
N HIS A 340 -2.44 -9.43 18.91
CA HIS A 340 -2.03 -8.55 20.00
C HIS A 340 -1.59 -7.17 19.54
N VAL A 341 -0.94 -7.08 18.37
CA VAL A 341 -0.45 -5.81 17.82
C VAL A 341 -1.54 -5.05 17.08
N PHE A 342 -2.29 -5.72 16.20
CA PHE A 342 -3.16 -5.03 15.23
C PHE A 342 -4.65 -5.05 15.56
N VAL A 343 -5.15 -6.06 16.28
CA VAL A 343 -6.58 -6.17 16.61
C VAL A 343 -6.90 -5.44 17.92
N GLY A 344 -6.06 -5.66 18.93
CA GLY A 344 -6.32 -5.21 20.31
C GLY A 344 -7.29 -6.13 21.07
N GLU A 345 -7.26 -6.05 22.39
CA GLU A 345 -8.11 -6.85 23.28
C GLU A 345 -8.66 -5.99 24.43
N VAL A 346 -9.87 -6.33 24.89
CA VAL A 346 -10.41 -5.78 26.13
C VAL A 346 -10.12 -6.77 27.25
N LYS A 347 -9.34 -6.33 28.24
CA LYS A 347 -8.94 -7.16 29.38
C LYS A 347 -9.09 -6.38 30.67
N ASP A 348 -9.75 -7.00 31.66
CA ASP A 348 -9.94 -6.43 32.99
C ASP A 348 -10.57 -5.02 33.01
N GLY A 349 -11.38 -4.69 31.98
CA GLY A 349 -12.00 -3.38 31.84
C GLY A 349 -11.10 -2.30 31.23
N ASP A 350 -9.96 -2.69 30.65
CA ASP A 350 -9.04 -1.82 29.93
C ASP A 350 -8.82 -2.31 28.49
N VAL A 351 -8.58 -1.38 27.56
CA VAL A 351 -8.19 -1.70 26.18
C VAL A 351 -6.68 -1.84 26.09
N SER A 352 -6.20 -3.07 25.86
CA SER A 352 -4.81 -3.41 25.59
C SER A 352 -4.59 -3.53 24.07
N GLY A 353 -3.43 -3.07 23.58
CA GLY A 353 -3.19 -2.97 22.14
C GLY A 353 -4.10 -1.92 21.48
N PHE A 354 -4.55 -2.16 20.24
CA PHE A 354 -5.38 -1.23 19.45
C PHE A 354 -4.64 0.09 19.14
N HIS A 355 -3.60 -0.01 18.31
CA HIS A 355 -2.76 1.14 17.88
C HIS A 355 -2.70 1.30 16.36
N ASN A 356 -3.41 0.46 15.61
CA ASN A 356 -3.41 0.47 14.16
C ASN A 356 -4.58 1.30 13.60
N TRP A 357 -4.27 2.23 12.70
CA TRP A 357 -5.28 3.14 12.16
C TRP A 357 -6.32 2.45 11.27
N ILE A 358 -5.96 1.35 10.60
CA ILE A 358 -6.91 0.60 9.77
C ILE A 358 -7.97 -0.03 10.67
N GLN A 359 -7.54 -0.71 11.74
CA GLN A 359 -8.46 -1.25 12.74
C GLN A 359 -9.31 -0.16 13.38
N PHE A 360 -8.70 0.99 13.72
CA PHE A 360 -9.42 2.15 14.25
C PHE A 360 -10.54 2.61 13.30
N TYR A 361 -10.21 2.85 12.03
CA TYR A 361 -11.16 3.26 11.02
C TYR A 361 -12.30 2.24 10.85
N LEU A 362 -11.99 0.95 10.78
CA LEU A 362 -12.99 -0.10 10.60
C LEU A 362 -13.95 -0.18 11.80
N GLU A 363 -13.44 -0.11 13.01
CA GLU A 363 -14.26 -0.18 14.23
C GLU A 363 -15.04 1.11 14.49
N GLU A 364 -14.49 2.28 14.14
CA GLU A 364 -15.21 3.56 14.16
C GLU A 364 -16.38 3.53 13.16
N LYS A 365 -16.15 3.04 11.94
CA LYS A 365 -17.20 2.86 10.93
C LYS A 365 -18.27 1.85 11.37
N ARG A 366 -17.92 0.87 12.21
CA ARG A 366 -18.86 -0.09 12.83
C ARG A 366 -19.61 0.52 14.03
N GLY A 367 -19.31 1.77 14.42
CA GLY A 367 -19.90 2.42 15.59
C GLY A 367 -19.41 1.85 16.92
N LYS A 368 -18.27 1.14 16.92
CA LYS A 368 -17.70 0.52 18.11
C LYS A 368 -16.60 1.37 18.76
N VAL A 369 -15.98 2.27 17.99
CA VAL A 369 -15.05 3.27 18.51
C VAL A 369 -15.74 4.62 18.63
N ASP A 370 -15.56 5.23 19.79
CA ASP A 370 -15.99 6.58 20.16
C ASP A 370 -14.72 7.42 20.39
N TYR A 371 -14.30 8.19 19.37
CA TYR A 371 -13.13 9.06 19.45
C TYR A 371 -13.41 10.26 20.37
N ARG A 372 -12.49 10.58 21.31
CA ARG A 372 -12.72 11.59 22.36
C ARG A 372 -11.77 12.78 22.34
N GLY A 373 -10.93 12.86 21.31
CA GLY A 373 -9.93 13.92 21.13
C GLY A 373 -8.49 13.41 21.17
N TYR A 374 -7.59 14.21 20.61
CA TYR A 374 -6.16 13.90 20.58
C TYR A 374 -5.46 14.44 21.83
N ILE A 375 -4.43 13.73 22.26
CA ILE A 375 -3.54 14.15 23.34
C ILE A 375 -2.39 14.94 22.74
N LYS A 376 -2.21 16.18 23.21
CA LYS A 376 -1.10 17.02 22.75
C LYS A 376 0.25 16.36 23.10
N PRO A 377 1.16 16.15 22.12
CA PRO A 377 2.51 15.68 22.41
C PRO A 377 3.26 16.69 23.28
N LYS A 378 4.34 16.26 23.94
CA LYS A 378 5.28 17.20 24.53
C LYS A 378 6.07 17.88 23.41
N SER A 379 5.74 19.13 23.08
CA SER A 379 6.44 19.90 22.05
C SER A 379 7.28 21.03 22.67
N ARG A 380 8.32 21.48 21.96
CA ARG A 380 9.06 22.71 22.28
C ARG A 380 8.28 23.99 21.92
N GLY A 381 7.10 23.87 21.29
CA GLY A 381 6.18 24.96 20.97
C GLY A 381 4.69 24.55 21.11
N ASP A 382 3.78 25.45 20.73
CA ASP A 382 2.32 25.22 20.71
C ASP A 382 1.87 24.46 19.44
N ALA A 383 2.61 23.42 19.05
CA ALA A 383 2.25 22.63 17.88
C ALA A 383 0.96 21.85 18.18
N ASN A 384 -0.13 22.20 17.49
CA ASN A 384 -1.37 21.45 17.53
C ASN A 384 -1.35 20.39 16.45
N ALA A 385 -2.03 19.27 16.70
CA ALA A 385 -2.23 18.28 15.67
C ALA A 385 -3.18 18.82 14.59
N ASP A 386 -2.93 18.45 13.34
CA ASP A 386 -3.79 18.79 12.20
C ASP A 386 -4.10 17.58 11.31
N GLY A 387 -4.90 17.82 10.26
CA GLY A 387 -5.38 16.75 9.37
C GLY A 387 -4.31 16.08 8.52
N ASN A 388 -3.06 16.56 8.55
CA ASN A 388 -1.93 16.02 7.80
C ASN A 388 -0.97 15.19 8.67
N ASP A 389 -1.20 15.13 9.99
CA ASP A 389 -0.35 14.38 10.90
C ASP A 389 -0.41 12.88 10.66
N HIS A 390 0.77 12.29 10.54
CA HIS A 390 0.94 10.85 10.42
C HIS A 390 1.16 10.12 11.75
N VAL A 391 1.25 10.85 12.87
CA VAL A 391 1.41 10.28 14.21
C VAL A 391 0.49 11.01 15.16
N LEU A 392 -0.52 10.33 15.68
CA LEU A 392 -1.48 10.92 16.62
C LEU A 392 -1.55 10.10 17.90
N THR A 393 -1.58 10.79 19.04
CA THR A 393 -1.94 10.17 20.31
C THR A 393 -3.40 10.44 20.59
N LEU A 394 -4.19 9.37 20.73
CA LEU A 394 -5.65 9.42 20.77
C LEU A 394 -6.17 8.96 22.14
N GLN A 395 -7.30 9.54 22.55
CA GLN A 395 -8.19 8.97 23.56
C GLN A 395 -9.48 8.54 22.87
N PHE A 396 -9.98 7.36 23.21
CA PHE A 396 -11.22 6.83 22.64
C PHE A 396 -11.84 5.79 23.58
N ALA A 397 -13.11 5.46 23.39
CA ALA A 397 -13.72 4.27 23.95
C ALA A 397 -13.93 3.22 22.85
N TRP A 398 -13.71 1.94 23.16
CA TRP A 398 -13.97 0.82 22.27
C TRP A 398 -14.92 -0.16 22.94
N GLY A 399 -16.10 -0.39 22.33
CA GLY A 399 -17.14 -1.22 22.94
C GLY A 399 -17.60 -0.71 24.31
N GLY A 400 -17.49 0.60 24.56
CA GLY A 400 -17.80 1.24 25.84
C GLY A 400 -16.65 1.24 26.87
N VAL A 401 -15.50 0.64 26.56
CA VAL A 401 -14.32 0.61 27.43
C VAL A 401 -13.34 1.71 27.04
N GLU A 402 -12.91 2.52 28.00
CA GLU A 402 -12.06 3.69 27.75
C GLU A 402 -10.58 3.31 27.57
N LYS A 403 -9.95 3.84 26.51
CA LYS A 403 -8.50 3.87 26.33
C LYS A 403 -8.02 5.31 26.47
N PHE A 404 -7.34 5.60 27.57
CA PHE A 404 -6.92 6.97 27.91
C PHE A 404 -5.84 7.53 26.99
N VAL A 405 -4.92 6.68 26.51
CA VAL A 405 -3.80 7.07 25.65
C VAL A 405 -3.45 5.91 24.72
N GLY A 406 -3.48 6.16 23.41
CA GLY A 406 -2.90 5.27 22.41
C GLY A 406 -2.32 6.08 21.26
N THR A 407 -1.01 5.96 21.02
CA THR A 407 -0.40 6.54 19.82
C THR A 407 -0.60 5.59 18.65
N CYS A 408 -0.99 6.14 17.50
CA CYS A 408 -1.17 5.44 16.24
C CYS A 408 -0.34 6.13 15.16
N PHE A 409 0.26 5.34 14.27
CA PHE A 409 0.62 5.85 12.94
C PHE A 409 -0.66 5.99 12.12
N ILE A 410 -0.79 7.06 11.33
CA ILE A 410 -1.96 7.34 10.50
C ILE A 410 -1.54 7.28 9.03
N GLY A 411 -2.30 6.52 8.22
CA GLY A 411 -2.08 6.39 6.78
C GLY A 411 -0.92 5.47 6.37
N THR A 412 -0.08 5.00 7.29
CA THR A 412 0.99 4.03 7.01
C THR A 412 0.45 2.72 6.43
N SER A 413 1.22 2.06 5.57
CA SER A 413 0.81 0.75 5.06
C SER A 413 0.94 -0.36 6.12
N PRO A 414 0.20 -1.48 5.98
CA PRO A 414 0.37 -2.65 6.84
C PRO A 414 1.83 -3.16 6.90
N GLU A 415 2.49 -3.19 5.75
CA GLU A 415 3.88 -3.65 5.62
C GLU A 415 4.90 -2.72 6.27
N PHE A 416 4.64 -1.41 6.35
CA PHE A 416 5.49 -0.50 7.12
C PHE A 416 5.46 -0.84 8.60
N GLU A 417 4.28 -0.97 9.21
CA GLU A 417 4.17 -1.30 10.63
C GLU A 417 4.72 -2.70 10.93
N ILE A 418 4.40 -3.72 10.12
CA ILE A 418 4.97 -5.07 10.25
C ILE A 418 6.50 -5.01 10.17
N ALA A 419 7.07 -4.29 9.21
CA ALA A 419 8.52 -4.17 9.05
C ALA A 419 9.16 -3.46 10.24
N LEU A 420 8.61 -2.31 10.67
CA LEU A 420 9.13 -1.53 11.79
C LEU A 420 9.15 -2.35 13.08
N TYR A 421 8.03 -2.99 13.42
CA TYR A 421 7.92 -3.81 14.62
C TYR A 421 8.79 -5.08 14.53
N THR A 422 8.95 -5.67 13.34
CA THR A 422 9.86 -6.80 13.13
C THR A 422 11.33 -6.39 13.31
N MET A 423 11.74 -5.22 12.82
CA MET A 423 13.09 -4.70 13.04
C MET A 423 13.35 -4.48 14.54
N CYS A 424 12.41 -3.86 15.26
CA CYS A 424 12.51 -3.68 16.70
C CYS A 424 12.59 -5.02 17.44
N PHE A 425 11.76 -5.99 17.07
CA PHE A 425 11.73 -7.32 17.69
C PHE A 425 13.02 -8.12 17.51
N LEU A 426 13.63 -8.08 16.32
CA LEU A 426 14.81 -8.89 15.99
C LEU A 426 16.13 -8.21 16.36
N VAL A 427 16.22 -6.89 16.20
CA VAL A 427 17.47 -6.14 16.30
C VAL A 427 17.48 -5.18 17.49
N GLY A 428 16.31 -4.71 17.90
CA GLY A 428 16.14 -3.74 18.98
C GLY A 428 16.00 -4.37 20.36
N GLU A 429 15.46 -3.58 21.27
CA GLU A 429 15.21 -3.90 22.68
C GLU A 429 13.71 -3.74 22.99
N GLU A 430 13.29 -3.76 24.26
CA GLU A 430 11.89 -3.46 24.62
C GLU A 430 11.51 -1.99 24.37
N ASN A 431 12.49 -1.08 24.52
CA ASN A 431 12.36 0.35 24.25
C ASN A 431 13.22 0.72 23.05
N ASN A 432 12.61 1.29 22.02
CA ASN A 432 13.30 1.60 20.76
C ASN A 432 13.02 3.06 20.41
N ILE A 433 13.86 3.95 20.93
CA ILE A 433 13.75 5.37 20.65
C ILE A 433 14.25 5.63 19.23
N ILE A 434 13.35 6.08 18.38
CA ILE A 434 13.62 6.51 17.01
C ILE A 434 13.18 7.96 16.81
N GLN A 435 13.78 8.60 15.82
CA GLN A 435 13.31 9.87 15.31
C GLN A 435 12.77 9.66 13.90
N LEU A 436 11.56 10.13 13.65
CA LEU A 436 10.88 9.95 12.37
C LEU A 436 10.48 11.31 11.79
N ASN A 437 11.05 11.66 10.65
CA ASN A 437 10.63 12.80 9.84
C ASN A 437 9.57 12.33 8.83
N THR A 438 8.34 12.80 9.03
CA THR A 438 7.18 12.46 8.20
C THR A 438 7.05 13.34 6.96
N GLY A 439 7.86 14.39 6.85
CA GLY A 439 7.83 15.42 5.81
C GLY A 439 7.19 16.73 6.27
N THR A 440 6.19 16.67 7.14
CA THR A 440 5.60 17.83 7.82
C THR A 440 6.25 18.04 9.18
N ASP A 441 6.46 16.93 9.90
CA ASP A 441 6.81 16.95 11.30
C ASP A 441 7.84 15.88 11.65
N VAL A 442 8.63 16.17 12.68
CA VAL A 442 9.58 15.23 13.25
C VAL A 442 9.11 14.79 14.63
N PHE A 443 9.05 13.48 14.82
CA PHE A 443 8.60 12.86 16.05
C PHE A 443 9.73 12.06 16.69
N ASP A 444 9.93 12.27 18.00
CA ASP A 444 10.66 11.31 18.82
C ASP A 444 9.66 10.26 19.30
N ILE A 445 9.82 9.02 18.85
CA ILE A 445 8.89 7.91 19.09
C ILE A 445 9.64 6.80 19.80
N ASP A 446 9.07 6.26 20.87
CA ASP A 446 9.51 5.01 21.46
C ASP A 446 8.64 3.87 20.92
N ILE A 447 9.22 3.02 20.08
CA ILE A 447 8.55 1.80 19.64
C ILE A 447 8.71 0.75 20.72
N ARG A 448 7.67 0.61 21.55
CA ARG A 448 7.61 -0.42 22.59
C ARG A 448 7.39 -1.76 21.92
N CYS A 449 8.25 -2.74 22.18
CA CYS A 449 8.17 -4.05 21.54
C CYS A 449 8.46 -5.15 22.55
N TYR A 450 7.45 -5.93 22.92
CA TYR A 450 7.59 -6.99 23.92
C TYR A 450 7.72 -8.37 23.27
N HIS A 451 8.54 -9.24 23.88
CA HIS A 451 8.64 -10.65 23.51
C HIS A 451 7.71 -11.49 24.38
N ILE A 452 7.04 -12.45 23.77
CA ILE A 452 6.23 -13.45 24.46
C ILE A 452 6.62 -14.85 23.98
N ALA A 453 6.39 -15.86 24.83
CA ALA A 453 6.76 -17.25 24.53
C ALA A 453 8.22 -17.41 24.02
N ARG A 454 9.12 -16.51 24.43
CA ARG A 454 10.55 -16.37 24.04
C ARG A 454 10.81 -15.89 22.61
N ASP A 455 10.04 -16.35 21.63
CA ASP A 455 10.36 -16.14 20.20
C ASP A 455 9.17 -15.62 19.37
N LYS A 456 8.16 -15.06 20.04
CA LYS A 456 6.98 -14.44 19.43
C LYS A 456 6.91 -12.97 19.80
N ILE A 457 6.37 -12.16 18.90
CA ILE A 457 6.04 -10.79 19.26
C ILE A 457 4.79 -10.78 20.14
N GLY A 458 4.86 -10.07 21.25
CA GLY A 458 3.74 -9.81 22.15
C GLY A 458 3.00 -8.57 21.68
N THR A 459 2.98 -7.53 22.51
CA THR A 459 2.44 -6.22 22.14
C THR A 459 3.55 -5.35 21.55
N SER A 460 3.24 -4.60 20.51
CA SER A 460 4.17 -3.64 19.90
C SER A 460 3.40 -2.42 19.42
N PHE A 461 3.88 -1.22 19.76
CA PHE A 461 3.18 0.04 19.48
C PHE A 461 4.11 1.25 19.62
N PRO A 462 3.83 2.35 18.92
CA PRO A 462 4.52 3.61 19.13
C PRO A 462 4.03 4.29 20.41
N GLU A 463 4.91 5.07 21.04
CA GLU A 463 4.58 6.06 22.06
C GLU A 463 5.31 7.37 21.73
N THR A 464 4.56 8.43 21.41
CA THR A 464 5.16 9.73 21.10
C THR A 464 5.78 10.34 22.36
N LYS A 465 7.09 10.59 22.34
CA LYS A 465 7.81 11.26 23.43
C LYS A 465 7.88 12.76 23.22
N SER A 466 8.13 13.19 21.99
CA SER A 466 8.20 14.60 21.62
C SER A 466 7.84 14.84 20.14
N HIS A 467 7.50 16.08 19.81
CA HIS A 467 7.13 16.53 18.46
C HIS A 467 7.65 17.94 18.19
N TYR A 468 8.12 18.19 16.97
CA TYR A 468 8.53 19.50 16.47
C TYR A 468 8.44 19.58 14.94
N GLU A 469 8.26 20.79 14.41
CA GLU A 469 8.21 21.06 12.96
C GLU A 469 9.52 20.65 12.27
N ALA A 470 9.41 20.09 11.05
CA ALA A 470 10.51 19.46 10.32
C ALA A 470 11.55 20.42 9.71
#